data_AF-D1P3M5-F1
#
_entry.id   AF-D1P3M5-F1
#
_cell.length_a   1.000
_cell.length_b   1.000
_cell.length_c   1.000
_cell.angle_alpha   90.00
_cell.angle_beta   90.00
_cell.angle_gamma   90.00
#
_symmetry.space_group_name_H-M   'P 1'
#
loop_
_entity.id
_entity.type
_entity.pdbx_description
1 polymer ?
#
loop_
_entity_poly.entity_id
_entity_poly.type
_entity_poly.pdbx_seq_one_letter_code
_entity_poly.pdbx_strand_id
1 'polypeptide(L)'
;MLMGYNSISFYTGKFLRKARKEKNMTGKQLAKLMHVSQQQISRYETGRTSLTLEQLSQLLFFLDKSWGELIQVIETEIEIEKKSINKDELINNYSLSKYLIDSLAKK
;
A
#
# COMPACT_ATOMS: atom_id res chain seq x y z
N MET A 1 -2.63 2.89 12.06
CA MET A 1 -1.77 1.69 11.83
C MET A 1 -0.99 1.98 10.55
N LEU A 2 0.34 2.04 10.46
CA LEU A 2 1.48 1.87 11.37
C LEU A 2 2.63 2.68 10.74
N MET A 3 3.23 3.60 11.49
CA MET A 3 4.46 4.30 11.12
C MET A 3 5.68 3.36 11.15
N GLY A 4 5.75 2.43 10.19
CA GLY A 4 6.88 1.51 10.06
C GLY A 4 7.09 0.89 8.69
N TYR A 5 6.14 1.04 7.75
CA TYR A 5 6.32 0.65 6.36
C TYR A 5 6.26 1.87 5.45
N ASN A 6 7.09 1.87 4.41
CA ASN A 6 6.95 2.83 3.31
C ASN A 6 5.59 2.58 2.63
N SER A 7 4.64 3.50 2.80
CA SER A 7 3.28 3.39 2.26
C SER A 7 3.28 3.17 0.74
N ILE A 8 4.23 3.78 0.02
CA ILE A 8 4.43 3.58 -1.41
C ILE A 8 4.78 2.12 -1.71
N SER A 9 5.73 1.53 -0.98
CA SER A 9 6.10 0.11 -1.16
C SER A 9 4.93 -0.82 -0.87
N PHE A 10 4.11 -0.51 0.14
CA PHE A 10 2.93 -1.28 0.47
C PHE A 10 1.89 -1.25 -0.67
N TYR A 11 1.50 -0.06 -1.13
CA TYR A 11 0.53 0.07 -2.21
C TYR A 11 1.06 -0.47 -3.54
N THR A 12 2.35 -0.29 -3.83
CA THR A 12 3.03 -0.91 -4.99
C THR A 12 2.92 -2.43 -4.93
N GLY A 13 3.26 -3.05 -3.80
CA GLY A 13 3.17 -4.50 -3.64
C GLY A 13 1.74 -5.02 -3.83
N LYS A 14 0.75 -4.31 -3.27
CA LYS A 14 -0.67 -4.62 -3.42
C LYS A 14 -1.14 -4.55 -4.87
N PHE A 15 -0.73 -3.50 -5.59
CA PHE A 15 -1.00 -3.34 -7.02
C PHE A 15 -0.44 -4.51 -7.83
N LEU A 16 0.84 -4.84 -7.64
CA LEU A 16 1.51 -5.94 -8.35
C LEU A 16 0.83 -7.29 -8.10
N ARG A 17 0.45 -7.56 -6.84
CA ARG A 17 -0.27 -8.79 -6.48
C ARG A 17 -1.63 -8.88 -7.17
N LYS A 18 -2.35 -7.76 -7.27
CA LYS A 18 -3.64 -7.69 -7.96
C LYS A 18 -3.45 -7.97 -9.44
N ALA A 19 -2.55 -7.26 -10.11
CA ALA A 19 -2.24 -7.45 -11.53
C ALA A 19 -1.80 -8.89 -11.86
N ARG A 20 -0.98 -9.53 -11.01
CA ARG A 20 -0.62 -10.95 -11.18
C ARG A 20 -1.84 -11.87 -11.16
N LYS A 21 -2.77 -11.63 -10.24
CA LYS A 21 -4.01 -12.43 -10.15
C LYS A 21 -4.93 -12.18 -11.33
N GLU A 22 -5.02 -10.95 -11.83
CA GLU A 22 -5.78 -10.61 -13.05
C GLU A 22 -5.27 -11.38 -14.28
N LYS A 23 -3.95 -11.62 -14.36
CA LYS A 23 -3.34 -12.49 -15.38
C LYS A 23 -3.41 -13.99 -15.08
N ASN A 24 -4.14 -14.41 -14.04
CA ASN A 24 -4.24 -15.81 -13.62
C ASN A 24 -2.88 -16.49 -13.34
N MET A 25 -1.88 -15.72 -12.93
CA MET A 25 -0.55 -16.23 -12.63
C MET A 25 -0.39 -16.58 -11.15
N THR A 26 0.24 -17.70 -10.84
CA THR A 26 0.72 -18.02 -9.50
C THR A 26 1.99 -17.24 -9.16
N GLY A 27 2.27 -17.06 -7.86
CA GLY A 27 3.52 -16.43 -7.43
C GLY A 27 4.76 -17.18 -7.91
N LYS A 28 4.69 -18.52 -8.05
CA LYS A 28 5.78 -19.35 -8.60
C LYS A 28 6.02 -19.06 -10.09
N GLN A 29 4.97 -18.84 -10.88
CA GLN A 29 5.12 -18.51 -12.30
C GLN A 29 5.76 -17.13 -12.49
N LEU A 30 5.30 -16.11 -11.75
CA LEU A 30 5.92 -14.79 -11.82
C LEU A 30 7.38 -14.82 -11.34
N ALA A 31 7.68 -15.60 -10.30
CA ALA A 31 9.05 -15.77 -9.79
C ALA A 31 9.99 -16.35 -10.85
N LYS A 32 9.51 -17.32 -11.65
CA LYS A 32 10.27 -17.88 -12.78
C LYS A 32 10.59 -16.83 -13.85
N LEU A 33 9.63 -15.97 -14.21
CA LEU A 33 9.84 -14.89 -15.19
C LEU A 33 10.85 -13.85 -14.69
N MET A 34 10.79 -13.54 -13.39
CA MET A 34 11.69 -12.59 -12.74
C MET A 34 13.05 -13.18 -12.35
N HIS A 35 13.27 -14.49 -12.58
CA HIS A 35 14.47 -15.20 -12.13
C HIS A 35 14.78 -15.04 -10.63
N VAL A 36 13.74 -15.05 -9.78
CA VAL A 36 13.85 -14.96 -8.32
C VAL A 36 13.10 -16.09 -7.61
N SER A 37 13.20 -16.17 -6.29
CA SER A 37 12.41 -17.11 -5.49
C SER A 37 10.93 -16.67 -5.37
N GLN A 38 10.03 -17.62 -5.14
CA GLN A 38 8.62 -17.28 -4.88
C GLN A 38 8.46 -16.47 -3.59
N GLN A 39 9.31 -16.71 -2.58
CA GLN A 39 9.34 -15.92 -1.35
C GLN A 39 9.73 -14.47 -1.65
N GLN A 40 10.64 -14.23 -2.59
CA GLN A 40 11.02 -12.88 -3.02
C GLN A 40 9.84 -12.15 -3.67
N ILE A 41 9.12 -12.80 -4.60
CA ILE A 41 7.87 -12.24 -5.14
C ILE A 41 6.86 -11.92 -4.03
N SER A 42 6.71 -12.81 -3.04
CA SER A 42 5.82 -12.54 -1.91
C SER A 42 6.25 -11.32 -1.08
N ARG A 43 7.55 -11.08 -0.92
CA ARG A 43 8.08 -9.90 -0.22
C ARG A 43 7.80 -8.62 -0.99
N TYR A 44 7.99 -8.64 -2.32
CA TYR A 44 7.62 -7.52 -3.19
C TYR A 44 6.12 -7.21 -3.10
N GLU A 45 5.27 -8.21 -3.23
CA GLU A 45 3.82 -8.06 -3.18
C GLU A 45 3.27 -7.61 -1.81
N THR A 46 4.05 -7.77 -0.75
CA THR A 46 3.67 -7.33 0.60
C THR A 46 4.34 -6.02 0.98
N GLY A 47 5.14 -5.42 0.10
CA GLY A 47 5.87 -4.18 0.38
C GLY A 47 6.96 -4.31 1.46
N ARG A 48 7.33 -5.55 1.84
CA ARG A 48 8.35 -5.83 2.87
C ARG A 48 9.78 -5.67 2.38
N THR A 49 9.97 -5.60 1.07
CA THR A 49 11.28 -5.42 0.44
C THR A 49 11.12 -4.38 -0.65
N SER A 50 12.04 -3.40 -0.68
CA SER A 50 12.09 -2.40 -1.73
C SER A 50 12.39 -3.06 -3.08
N LEU A 51 11.76 -2.53 -4.13
CA LEU A 51 12.06 -2.86 -5.51
C LEU A 51 12.99 -1.79 -6.07
N THR A 52 13.96 -2.18 -6.88
CA THR A 52 14.64 -1.21 -7.76
C THR A 52 13.67 -0.77 -8.86
N LEU A 53 13.93 0.38 -9.49
CA LEU A 53 13.12 0.85 -10.63
C LEU A 53 13.14 -0.16 -11.79
N GLU A 54 14.27 -0.83 -12.02
CA GLU A 54 14.40 -1.88 -13.02
C GLU A 54 13.52 -3.09 -12.71
N GLN A 55 13.57 -3.60 -11.47
CA GLN A 55 12.72 -4.72 -11.05
C GLN A 55 11.24 -4.38 -11.15
N LEU A 56 10.87 -3.15 -10.76
CA LEU A 56 9.49 -2.68 -10.88
C LEU A 56 9.06 -2.58 -12.35
N SER A 57 9.92 -2.05 -13.23
CA SER A 57 9.65 -1.98 -14.67
C SER A 57 9.42 -3.36 -15.28
N GLN A 58 10.27 -4.34 -14.95
CA GLN A 58 10.12 -5.73 -15.40
C GLN A 58 8.81 -6.36 -14.91
N LEU A 59 8.46 -6.13 -13.64
CA LEU A 59 7.20 -6.63 -13.09
C LEU A 59 6.00 -6.01 -13.80
N LEU A 60 6.00 -4.70 -14.04
CA LEU A 60 4.93 -4.03 -14.79
C LEU A 60 4.81 -4.60 -16.21
N PHE A 61 5.93 -4.80 -16.90
CA PHE A 61 5.97 -5.40 -18.22
C PHE A 61 5.36 -6.82 -18.24
N PHE A 62 5.81 -7.73 -17.36
CA PHE A 62 5.27 -9.09 -17.31
C PHE A 62 3.79 -9.15 -16.90
N LEU A 63 3.32 -8.12 -16.20
CA LEU A 63 1.95 -8.02 -15.71
C LEU A 63 1.01 -7.21 -16.63
N ASP A 64 1.48 -6.82 -17.81
CA ASP A 64 0.77 -5.95 -18.77
C ASP A 64 0.22 -4.68 -18.11
N LYS A 65 1.04 -4.05 -17.26
CA LYS A 65 0.72 -2.80 -16.58
C LYS A 65 1.66 -1.68 -16.98
N SER A 66 1.16 -0.46 -16.87
CA SER A 66 1.91 0.77 -17.10
C SER A 66 2.30 1.45 -15.79
N TRP A 67 3.31 2.33 -15.87
CA TRP A 67 3.66 3.24 -14.78
C TRP A 67 2.50 4.18 -14.42
N GLY A 68 1.73 4.62 -15.41
CA GLY A 68 0.57 5.51 -15.18
C GLY A 68 -0.50 4.85 -14.30
N GLU A 69 -0.84 3.59 -14.58
CA GLU A 69 -1.78 2.82 -13.74
C GLU A 69 -1.28 2.67 -12.30
N LEU A 70 0.02 2.38 -12.13
CA LEU A 70 0.62 2.23 -10.80
C LEU A 70 0.56 3.56 -10.02
N ILE A 71 1.00 4.66 -10.64
CA ILE A 71 1.05 5.98 -10.00
C ILE A 71 -0.35 6.43 -9.60
N GLN A 72 -1.32 6.31 -10.51
CA GLN A 72 -2.70 6.70 -10.25
C GLN A 72 -3.30 5.96 -9.04
N VAL A 73 -3.05 4.65 -8.92
CA VAL A 73 -3.51 3.86 -7.78
C VAL A 73 -2.85 4.32 -6.49
N ILE A 74 -1.52 4.53 -6.49
CA ILE A 74 -0.79 4.96 -5.30
C ILE A 74 -1.26 6.35 -4.84
N GLU A 75 -1.42 7.30 -5.76
CA GLU A 75 -1.93 8.65 -5.44
C GLU A 75 -3.30 8.58 -4.79
N THR A 76 -4.22 7.79 -5.36
CA THR A 76 -5.58 7.60 -4.83
C THR A 76 -5.55 7.03 -3.40
N GLU A 77 -4.75 5.98 -3.17
CA GLU A 77 -4.66 5.34 -1.85
C GLU A 77 -4.05 6.28 -0.79
N ILE A 78 -3.02 7.05 -1.16
CA ILE A 78 -2.41 8.06 -0.28
C ILE A 78 -3.40 9.16 0.09
N GLU A 79 -4.22 9.62 -0.86
CA GLU A 79 -5.27 10.62 -0.58
C GLU A 79 -6.33 10.09 0.39
N ILE A 80 -6.75 8.83 0.23
CA ILE A 80 -7.71 8.17 1.14
C ILE A 80 -7.13 8.05 2.55
N GLU A 81 -5.86 7.65 2.66
CA GLU A 81 -5.16 7.53 3.94
C GLU A 81 -5.07 8.88 4.66
N LYS A 82 -4.70 9.95 3.94
CA LYS A 82 -4.67 11.32 4.49
C LYS A 82 -6.04 11.80 4.98
N LYS A 83 -7.10 11.54 4.21
CA LYS A 83 -8.48 11.89 4.61
C LYS A 83 -8.93 11.15 5.87
N SER A 84 -8.53 9.90 6.02
CA SER A 84 -8.86 9.08 7.21
C SER A 84 -8.17 9.63 8.46
N ILE A 85 -6.88 9.98 8.36
CA ILE A 85 -6.11 10.57 9.47
C ILE A 85 -6.72 11.92 9.89
N ASN A 86 -7.04 12.80 8.93
CA ASN A 86 -7.64 14.10 9.23
C ASN A 86 -9.01 13.93 9.94
N LYS A 87 -9.83 12.96 9.50
CA LYS A 87 -11.12 12.67 10.15
C LYS A 87 -10.93 12.21 11.59
N ASP A 88 -9.97 11.33 11.87
CA ASP A 88 -9.69 10.87 13.22
C ASP A 88 -9.15 12.00 14.11
N GLU A 89 -8.30 12.89 13.57
CA GLU A 89 -7.83 14.10 14.26
C GLU A 89 -8.98 15.06 14.59
N LEU A 90 -9.89 15.30 13.63
CA LEU A 90 -11.09 16.11 13.84
C LEU A 90 -11.98 15.51 14.94
N ILE A 91 -12.23 14.20 14.92
CA ILE A 91 -13.00 13.50 15.96
C ILE A 91 -12.29 13.63 17.32
N ASN A 92 -10.97 13.44 17.37
CA ASN A 92 -10.21 13.52 18.62
C ASN A 92 -10.09 14.94 19.18
N ASN A 93 -10.16 15.98 18.35
CA ASN A 93 -10.04 17.38 18.79
C ASN A 93 -11.38 18.05 19.06
N TYR A 94 -12.47 17.60 18.41
CA TYR A 94 -13.78 18.24 18.51
C TYR A 94 -14.92 17.31 18.94
N SER A 95 -14.65 16.06 19.33
CA SER A 95 -15.72 15.21 19.87
C SER A 95 -16.30 15.83 21.14
N LEU A 96 -17.62 16.01 21.13
CA LEU A 96 -18.39 16.47 22.28
C LEU A 96 -18.12 15.59 23.51
N SER A 97 -17.85 14.30 23.31
CA SER A 97 -17.45 13.37 24.37
C SER A 97 -16.15 13.78 25.06
N LYS A 98 -15.11 14.20 24.31
CA LYS A 98 -13.85 14.68 24.91
C LYS A 98 -14.06 15.99 25.66
N TYR A 99 -14.81 16.94 25.10
CA TYR A 99 -15.16 18.18 25.79
C TYR A 99 -15.93 17.92 27.08
N LEU A 100 -16.89 16.99 27.06
CA LEU A 100 -17.64 16.58 28.25
C LEU A 100 -16.74 15.87 29.28
N ILE A 101 -15.83 15.00 28.87
CA ILE A 101 -14.88 14.32 29.76
C ILE A 101 -13.94 15.34 30.42
N ASP A 102 -13.33 16.25 29.65
CA ASP A 102 -12.43 17.30 30.17
C ASP A 102 -13.18 18.29 31.09
N SER A 103 -14.44 18.57 30.78
CA SER A 103 -15.35 19.37 31.61
C SER A 103 -15.71 18.67 32.93
N LEU A 104 -15.81 17.35 32.94
CA LEU A 104 -16.15 16.56 34.13
C LEU A 104 -14.92 16.26 34.99
N ALA A 105 -13.73 16.16 34.39
CA ALA A 105 -12.46 15.93 35.08
C ALA A 105 -11.89 17.18 35.78
N LYS A 106 -12.46 18.37 35.53
CA LYS A 106 -12.08 19.65 36.15
C LYS A 106 -12.87 20.00 37.43
N LYS A 107 -13.62 19.06 37.99
CA LYS A 107 -14.24 19.15 39.32
C LYS A 107 -13.47 18.30 40.32
#